data_AF-A0A8S3UB39-F1
#
_entry.id   AF-A0A8S3UB39-F1
#
_cell.length_a   1.000
_cell.length_b   1.000
_cell.length_c   1.000
_cell.angle_alpha   90.00
_cell.angle_beta   90.00
_cell.angle_gamma   90.00
#
_symmetry.space_group_name_H-M   'P 1'
#
loop_
_entity.id
_entity.type
_entity.pdbx_description
1 polymer ?
#
loop_
_entity_poly.entity_id
_entity_poly.type
_entity_poly.pdbx_seq_one_letter_code
_entity_poly.pdbx_strand_id
1 'polypeptide(L)'
;MDSGSIVYMHTDVLHQTEIVDILTKPETSRTSNVPPYKPKANEVYLFQTGADDWKCDQYLWINNGTKSVTIGNDVLKKHFYKIRLPGTTDKTNGRKRPVGSLQFKKTAYSLKSNKSLILVHYEGDETVYVPVGHGNSKKSDPPEYTRTAPSVLRKIEQDIRSGEKTAMDVYRESISNGSVSGEHQGVLNARNVKQVENLVRKVNEEERLSKDDIYNLLLLAYHMDGFIHEVTVFPDLSSIIALPEMISIVNQLLDVNTEDDVPFVFFYDTTFKCGDFFVSPLVFRNIIFEDRPIMPVAFLIHSRKKEKTHARFFEFVASSFPKINKTSVPFVTDREIGLVNAIRKNFPSCDVLMCWNHLIKDLKFNLQQMGADQSNTALYVSHLKDLLRSDSEAEYMTLKDELIRKWSKPVVVYFERWK
;
A
#
# COMPACT_ATOMS: atom_id res chain seq x y z
N MET A 1 11.46 31.66 7.23
CA MET A 1 12.61 31.60 6.30
C MET A 1 12.00 31.49 4.92
N ASP A 2 12.31 32.44 4.05
CA ASP A 2 11.53 32.72 2.84
C ASP A 2 11.35 31.47 1.96
N SER A 3 10.10 31.01 1.89
CA SER A 3 9.68 29.75 1.26
C SER A 3 9.40 29.92 -0.24
N GLY A 4 10.06 30.88 -0.88
CA GLY A 4 9.84 31.27 -2.27
C GLY A 4 11.09 31.13 -3.11
N SER A 5 10.91 31.13 -4.42
CA SER A 5 12.03 31.19 -5.37
C SER A 5 12.80 32.50 -5.22
N ILE A 6 14.13 32.43 -5.28
CA ILE A 6 15.00 33.62 -5.22
C ILE A 6 15.26 34.12 -6.64
N VAL A 7 14.89 35.38 -6.91
CA VAL A 7 15.26 36.04 -8.16
C VAL A 7 16.75 36.36 -8.12
N TYR A 8 17.49 35.89 -9.12
CA TYR A 8 18.92 36.12 -9.24
C TYR A 8 19.20 37.57 -9.70
N MET A 9 18.47 38.04 -10.71
CA MET A 9 18.54 39.41 -11.22
C MET A 9 17.33 39.78 -12.08
N HIS A 10 17.22 41.07 -12.43
CA HIS A 10 16.28 41.60 -13.41
C HIS A 10 17.04 42.15 -14.61
N THR A 11 16.75 41.65 -15.81
CA THR A 11 17.33 42.17 -17.06
C THR A 11 16.50 41.80 -18.29
N ASP A 12 16.39 42.73 -19.23
CA ASP A 12 15.75 42.51 -20.54
C ASP A 12 16.60 41.60 -21.44
N VAL A 13 17.92 41.69 -21.31
CA VAL A 13 18.90 40.98 -22.15
C VAL A 13 19.95 40.36 -21.26
N LEU A 14 20.22 39.08 -21.51
CA LEU A 14 21.27 38.35 -20.80
C LEU A 14 22.36 37.96 -21.79
N HIS A 15 23.53 38.58 -21.66
CA HIS A 15 24.64 38.34 -22.58
C HIS A 15 25.31 36.99 -22.32
N GLN A 16 25.88 36.41 -23.36
CA GLN A 16 26.46 35.06 -23.27
C GLN A 16 27.60 34.97 -22.24
N THR A 17 28.41 36.02 -22.10
CA THR A 17 29.48 36.08 -21.09
C THR A 17 28.92 36.04 -19.67
N GLU A 18 27.86 36.82 -19.40
CA GLU A 18 27.18 36.86 -18.10
C GLU A 18 26.58 35.50 -17.74
N ILE A 19 25.93 34.83 -18.71
CA ILE A 19 25.36 33.48 -18.51
C ILE A 19 26.44 32.49 -18.05
N VAL A 20 27.60 32.51 -18.71
CA VAL A 20 28.71 31.61 -18.39
C VAL A 20 29.30 31.95 -17.04
N ASP A 21 29.49 33.23 -16.73
CA ASP A 21 30.02 33.67 -15.44
C ASP A 21 29.11 33.23 -14.29
N ILE A 22 27.80 33.41 -14.42
CA ILE A 22 26.81 32.98 -13.42
C ILE A 22 26.84 31.46 -13.22
N LEU A 23 26.88 30.68 -14.31
CA LEU A 23 26.87 29.22 -14.23
C LEU A 23 28.20 28.60 -13.77
N THR A 24 29.30 29.35 -13.88
CA THR A 24 30.65 28.89 -13.46
C THR A 24 30.98 29.35 -12.04
N LYS A 25 30.51 30.53 -11.65
CA LYS A 25 30.76 31.16 -10.33
C LYS A 25 29.43 31.60 -9.73
N PRO A 26 28.57 30.64 -9.33
CA PRO A 26 27.24 30.97 -8.83
C PRO A 26 27.32 31.69 -7.48
N GLU A 27 26.50 32.73 -7.32
CA GLU A 27 26.26 33.31 -6.00
C GLU A 27 25.29 32.40 -5.22
N THR A 28 25.82 31.63 -4.26
CA THR A 28 25.05 30.59 -3.55
C THR A 28 23.84 31.14 -2.80
N SER A 29 23.94 32.35 -2.24
CA SER A 29 22.84 33.06 -1.57
C SER A 29 21.67 33.40 -2.50
N ARG A 30 21.90 33.39 -3.82
CA ARG A 30 20.89 33.69 -4.86
C ARG A 30 20.45 32.45 -5.65
N THR A 31 20.87 31.26 -5.21
CA THR A 31 20.47 30.00 -5.84
C THR A 31 19.17 29.51 -5.20
N SER A 32 18.17 29.21 -6.02
CA SER A 32 16.87 28.71 -5.59
C SER A 32 16.78 27.19 -5.64
N ASN A 33 16.11 26.61 -4.63
CA ASN A 33 15.68 25.20 -4.61
C ASN A 33 14.16 25.03 -4.78
N VAL A 34 13.43 26.14 -4.84
CA VAL A 34 11.97 26.19 -5.00
C VAL A 34 11.68 26.76 -6.39
N PRO A 35 10.84 26.11 -7.22
CA PRO A 35 10.51 26.62 -8.55
C PRO A 35 9.80 27.97 -8.46
N PRO A 36 9.93 28.82 -9.50
CA PRO A 36 9.34 30.15 -9.45
C PRO A 36 7.83 30.10 -9.58
N TYR A 37 7.12 31.04 -8.95
CA TYR A 37 5.68 31.16 -9.08
C TYR A 37 5.34 32.29 -10.04
N LYS A 38 4.74 31.96 -11.20
CA LYS A 38 4.31 32.93 -12.23
C LYS A 38 5.34 34.07 -12.43
N PRO A 39 6.60 33.70 -12.77
CA PRO A 39 7.69 34.66 -12.92
C PRO A 39 7.37 35.72 -13.98
N LYS A 40 7.77 36.96 -13.70
CA LYS A 40 7.52 38.11 -14.55
C LYS A 40 8.54 38.22 -15.67
N ALA A 41 8.21 39.01 -16.69
CA ALA A 41 9.19 39.46 -17.66
C ALA A 41 10.46 39.99 -16.99
N ASN A 42 11.60 39.67 -17.59
CA ASN A 42 12.95 40.11 -17.20
C ASN A 42 13.50 39.47 -15.93
N GLU A 43 12.75 38.58 -15.28
CA GLU A 43 13.26 37.84 -14.13
C GLU A 43 14.20 36.72 -14.58
N VAL A 44 15.31 36.60 -13.85
CA VAL A 44 16.31 35.54 -14.03
C VAL A 44 16.43 34.77 -12.73
N TYR A 45 16.43 33.45 -12.81
CA TYR A 45 16.51 32.55 -11.67
C TYR A 45 17.63 31.53 -11.88
N LEU A 46 18.41 31.26 -10.85
CA LEU A 46 19.44 30.22 -10.84
C LEU A 46 18.97 29.07 -9.94
N PHE A 47 18.98 27.84 -10.45
CA PHE A 47 18.54 26.65 -9.72
C PHE A 47 19.64 25.62 -9.61
N GLN A 48 19.70 24.97 -8.44
CA GLN A 48 20.44 23.73 -8.29
C GLN A 48 19.60 22.58 -8.88
N THR A 49 20.18 21.84 -9.81
CA THR A 49 19.48 20.77 -10.53
C THR A 49 19.59 19.46 -9.78
N GLY A 50 18.48 18.75 -9.79
CA GLY A 50 18.37 17.35 -9.38
C GLY A 50 17.09 16.71 -9.91
N ALA A 51 16.03 17.52 -10.09
CA ALA A 51 14.68 17.04 -10.39
C ALA A 51 13.94 17.74 -11.53
N ASP A 52 14.55 18.70 -12.22
CA ASP A 52 13.83 19.54 -13.19
C ASP A 52 12.63 20.31 -12.61
N ASP A 53 12.59 20.52 -11.29
CA ASP A 53 11.50 21.21 -10.61
C ASP A 53 11.28 22.63 -11.12
N TRP A 54 12.35 23.32 -11.56
CA TRP A 54 12.32 24.63 -12.21
C TRP A 54 11.35 24.72 -13.40
N LYS A 55 10.95 23.58 -14.00
CA LYS A 55 9.95 23.52 -15.07
C LYS A 55 8.51 23.73 -14.57
N CYS A 56 8.27 23.66 -13.27
CA CYS A 56 6.96 23.82 -12.64
C CYS A 56 6.71 25.27 -12.22
N ASP A 57 6.93 26.19 -13.16
CA ASP A 57 6.84 27.64 -12.96
C ASP A 57 5.41 28.21 -13.10
N GLN A 58 4.42 27.33 -13.10
CA GLN A 58 2.98 27.59 -13.29
C GLN A 58 2.58 28.17 -14.65
N TYR A 59 3.52 28.28 -15.59
CA TYR A 59 3.20 28.51 -16.99
C TYR A 59 3.19 27.20 -17.77
N LEU A 60 2.44 27.19 -18.87
CA LEU A 60 2.47 26.10 -19.83
C LEU A 60 3.36 26.49 -21.02
N TRP A 61 4.38 25.69 -21.27
CA TRP A 61 5.39 25.97 -22.28
C TRP A 61 5.33 24.96 -23.43
N ILE A 62 5.59 25.44 -24.65
CA ILE A 62 5.89 24.60 -25.81
C ILE A 62 7.41 24.66 -26.04
N ASN A 63 8.06 23.50 -26.10
CA ASN A 63 9.47 23.41 -26.46
C ASN A 63 9.67 23.95 -27.89
N ASN A 64 10.54 24.95 -28.03
CA ASN A 64 10.83 25.65 -29.28
C ASN A 64 12.25 25.34 -29.80
N GLY A 65 12.82 24.23 -29.35
CA GLY A 65 14.12 23.73 -29.79
C GLY A 65 15.23 23.91 -28.77
N THR A 66 16.42 23.47 -29.16
CA THR A 66 17.62 23.55 -28.33
C THR A 66 18.80 23.96 -29.21
N LYS A 67 19.66 24.85 -28.73
CA LYS A 67 20.92 25.21 -29.38
C LYS A 67 22.06 24.94 -28.42
N SER A 68 23.21 24.54 -28.95
CA SER A 68 24.46 24.39 -28.20
C SER A 68 25.49 25.34 -28.78
N VAL A 69 26.25 26.02 -27.93
CA VAL A 69 27.32 26.94 -28.31
C VAL A 69 28.57 26.55 -27.55
N THR A 70 29.68 26.30 -28.25
CA THR A 70 30.98 26.06 -27.62
C THR A 70 31.56 27.39 -27.14
N ILE A 71 31.98 27.44 -25.87
CA ILE A 71 32.56 28.62 -25.23
C ILE A 71 33.83 28.18 -24.50
N GLY A 72 34.99 28.57 -25.02
CA GLY A 72 36.27 28.02 -24.57
C GLY A 72 36.29 26.50 -24.70
N ASN A 73 36.51 25.80 -23.58
CA ASN A 73 36.56 24.34 -23.50
C ASN A 73 35.23 23.69 -23.08
N ASP A 74 34.14 24.46 -22.94
CA ASP A 74 32.84 23.96 -22.49
C ASP A 74 31.74 24.22 -23.53
N VAL A 75 30.57 23.62 -23.32
CA VAL A 75 29.39 23.76 -24.18
C VAL A 75 28.22 24.31 -23.37
N LEU A 76 27.79 25.51 -23.75
CA LEU A 76 26.57 26.13 -23.25
C LEU A 76 25.36 25.60 -24.03
N LYS A 77 24.43 24.94 -23.34
CA LYS A 77 23.15 24.50 -23.89
C LYS A 77 22.06 25.52 -23.57
N LYS A 78 21.28 25.88 -24.60
CA LYS A 78 20.14 26.80 -24.54
C LYS A 78 18.87 26.05 -24.95
N HIS A 79 17.93 25.89 -24.03
CA HIS A 79 16.61 25.33 -24.30
C HIS A 79 15.60 26.47 -24.41
N PHE A 80 14.93 26.56 -25.56
CA PHE A 80 13.99 27.63 -25.84
C PHE A 80 12.56 27.15 -25.64
N TYR A 81 11.75 27.99 -25.02
CA TYR A 81 10.35 27.72 -24.77
C TYR A 81 9.52 28.94 -25.18
N LYS A 82 8.36 28.67 -25.78
CA LYS A 82 7.36 29.67 -26.12
C LYS A 82 6.09 29.41 -25.30
N ILE A 83 5.42 30.45 -24.82
CA ILE A 83 4.23 30.28 -23.99
C ILE A 83 3.12 29.57 -24.78
N ARG A 84 2.44 28.64 -24.13
CA ARG A 84 1.32 27.89 -24.70
C ARG A 84 0.05 28.70 -24.51
N LEU A 85 -0.60 29.04 -25.62
CA LEU A 85 -1.92 29.64 -25.65
C LEU A 85 -3.01 28.59 -25.94
N PRO A 86 -4.27 28.86 -25.55
CA PRO A 86 -5.42 28.04 -25.91
C PRO A 86 -5.48 27.83 -27.42
N GLY A 87 -5.68 26.58 -27.83
CA GLY A 87 -5.74 26.22 -29.24
C GLY A 87 -7.06 26.58 -29.91
N THR A 88 -7.02 26.84 -31.21
CA THR A 88 -8.22 26.86 -32.07
C THR A 88 -8.68 25.43 -32.35
N THR A 89 -9.99 25.21 -32.44
CA THR A 89 -10.58 23.90 -32.75
C THR A 89 -10.12 23.43 -34.14
N ASP A 90 -9.48 22.26 -34.20
CA ASP A 90 -9.15 21.61 -35.47
C ASP A 90 -10.46 21.21 -36.17
N LYS A 91 -10.72 21.80 -37.35
CA LYS A 91 -11.95 21.59 -38.13
C LYS A 91 -12.13 20.14 -38.60
N THR A 92 -11.07 19.32 -38.59
CA THR A 92 -11.12 17.94 -39.07
C THR A 92 -11.39 16.91 -37.97
N ASN A 93 -10.92 17.16 -36.75
CA ASN A 93 -10.96 16.16 -35.66
C ASN A 93 -11.54 16.71 -34.34
N GLY A 94 -12.03 17.95 -34.30
CA GLY A 94 -12.62 18.59 -33.12
C GLY A 94 -11.64 18.84 -31.95
N ARG A 95 -10.35 18.47 -32.09
CA ARG A 95 -9.34 18.66 -31.04
C ARG A 95 -8.75 20.07 -31.09
N LYS A 96 -8.70 20.77 -29.97
CA LYS A 96 -8.00 22.08 -29.87
C LYS A 96 -6.50 21.84 -29.90
N ARG A 97 -5.79 22.25 -30.95
CA ARG A 97 -4.32 22.18 -31.00
C ARG A 97 -3.73 23.44 -30.37
N PRO A 98 -2.92 23.32 -29.31
CA PRO A 98 -2.34 24.50 -28.67
C PRO A 98 -1.46 25.28 -29.64
N VAL A 99 -1.53 26.61 -29.56
CA VAL A 99 -0.70 27.53 -30.33
C VAL A 99 0.38 28.09 -29.41
N GLY A 100 1.61 28.22 -29.89
CA GLY A 100 2.70 28.83 -29.12
C GLY A 100 2.90 30.29 -29.51
N SER A 101 3.08 31.18 -28.53
CA SER A 101 3.39 32.59 -28.76
C SER A 101 4.81 32.92 -28.31
N LEU A 102 5.50 33.77 -29.09
CA LEU A 102 6.81 34.32 -28.72
C LEU A 102 6.70 35.63 -27.93
N GLN A 103 5.48 36.13 -27.68
CA GLN A 103 5.26 37.34 -26.88
C GLN A 103 5.71 37.15 -25.43
N PHE A 104 5.68 35.92 -24.92
CA PHE A 104 6.34 35.55 -23.67
C PHE A 104 7.12 34.26 -23.88
N LYS A 105 8.41 34.30 -23.58
CA LYS A 105 9.36 33.21 -23.82
C LYS A 105 10.17 32.93 -22.57
N LYS A 106 10.59 31.68 -22.46
CA LYS A 106 11.51 31.20 -21.43
C LYS A 106 12.72 30.59 -22.09
N THR A 107 13.90 30.92 -21.60
CA THR A 107 15.15 30.28 -22.02
C THR A 107 15.84 29.67 -20.81
N ALA A 108 16.16 28.38 -20.88
CA ALA A 108 16.93 27.68 -19.85
C ALA A 108 18.35 27.37 -20.34
N TYR A 109 19.33 27.72 -19.53
CA TYR A 109 20.75 27.62 -19.81
C TYR A 109 21.41 26.62 -18.87
N SER A 110 22.28 25.77 -19.41
CA SER A 110 23.14 24.88 -18.62
C SER A 110 24.49 24.70 -19.29
N LEU A 111 25.53 24.51 -18.48
CA LEU A 111 26.86 24.16 -18.94
C LEU A 111 27.03 22.64 -18.98
N LYS A 112 27.76 22.12 -19.98
CA LYS A 112 28.04 20.69 -20.06
C LYS A 112 28.96 20.24 -18.92
N SER A 113 29.91 21.07 -18.50
CA SER A 113 30.77 20.82 -17.35
C SER A 113 30.02 20.84 -16.02
N ASN A 114 29.03 21.72 -15.87
CA ASN A 114 28.24 21.87 -14.66
C ASN A 114 26.74 21.66 -14.93
N LYS A 115 26.34 20.38 -14.99
CA LYS A 115 24.93 20.01 -15.15
C LYS A 115 24.09 20.23 -13.89
N SER A 116 24.74 20.51 -12.75
CA SER A 116 24.10 20.71 -11.46
C SER A 116 23.45 22.09 -11.30
N LEU A 117 23.60 22.97 -12.30
CA LEU A 117 22.98 24.30 -12.31
C LEU A 117 22.20 24.55 -13.59
N ILE A 118 21.04 25.19 -13.44
CA ILE A 118 20.25 25.72 -14.56
C ILE A 118 19.92 27.18 -14.26
N LEU A 119 20.23 28.05 -15.22
CA LEU A 119 19.81 29.44 -15.22
C LEU A 119 18.59 29.58 -16.12
N VAL A 120 17.53 30.20 -15.63
CA VAL A 120 16.27 30.38 -16.35
C VAL A 120 15.99 31.86 -16.49
N HIS A 121 15.72 32.31 -17.70
CA HIS A 121 15.40 33.70 -18.02
C HIS A 121 14.02 33.76 -18.67
N TYR A 122 13.18 34.66 -18.15
CA TYR A 122 11.85 34.96 -18.65
C TYR A 122 11.86 36.30 -19.38
N GLU A 123 11.34 36.34 -20.59
CA GLU A 123 11.42 37.52 -21.47
C GLU A 123 10.06 37.75 -22.16
N GLY A 124 9.67 39.01 -22.34
CA GLY A 124 8.47 39.39 -23.08
C GLY A 124 7.36 39.96 -22.19
N ASP A 125 6.11 39.52 -22.39
CA ASP A 125 4.93 40.00 -21.67
C ASP A 125 4.15 38.83 -21.08
N GLU A 126 4.24 38.60 -19.77
CA GLU A 126 3.58 37.48 -19.10
C GLU A 126 2.05 37.55 -19.10
N THR A 127 1.46 38.73 -19.37
CA THR A 127 0.01 38.93 -19.33
C THR A 127 -0.73 38.23 -20.46
N VAL A 128 0.01 37.80 -21.49
CA VAL A 128 -0.52 37.03 -22.62
C VAL A 128 -0.90 35.60 -22.24
N TYR A 129 -0.46 35.12 -21.07
CA TYR A 129 -0.78 33.77 -20.61
C TYR A 129 -2.25 33.64 -20.23
N VAL A 130 -2.90 32.61 -20.76
CA VAL A 130 -4.27 32.24 -20.40
C VAL A 130 -4.26 30.92 -19.65
N PRO A 131 -4.66 30.90 -18.36
CA PRO A 131 -4.82 29.67 -17.59
C PRO A 131 -5.74 28.68 -18.28
N VAL A 132 -5.34 27.41 -18.28
CA VAL A 132 -6.17 26.31 -18.79
C VAL A 132 -6.13 25.14 -17.84
N GLY A 133 -7.25 24.41 -17.77
CA GLY A 133 -7.32 23.17 -17.04
C GLY A 133 -6.54 22.03 -17.71
N HIS A 134 -6.45 20.92 -16.99
CA HIS A 134 -5.74 19.74 -17.48
C HIS A 134 -6.38 19.21 -18.78
N GLY A 135 -5.57 18.75 -19.73
CA GLY A 135 -6.05 18.36 -21.07
C GLY A 135 -7.10 17.24 -21.11
N ASN A 136 -7.20 16.45 -20.03
CA ASN A 136 -8.21 15.39 -19.89
C ASN A 136 -9.43 15.82 -19.06
N SER A 137 -9.51 17.08 -18.65
CA SER A 137 -10.67 17.57 -17.89
C SER A 137 -11.89 17.65 -18.79
N LYS A 138 -13.03 17.14 -18.29
CA LYS A 138 -14.34 17.22 -18.95
C LYS A 138 -15.22 18.35 -18.38
N LYS A 139 -14.71 19.11 -17.40
CA LYS A 139 -15.46 20.23 -16.80
C LYS A 139 -15.57 21.37 -17.82
N SER A 140 -16.73 22.03 -17.84
CA SER A 140 -16.97 23.23 -18.64
C SER A 140 -16.03 24.38 -18.26
N ASP A 141 -15.77 24.51 -16.96
CA ASP A 141 -14.81 25.46 -16.39
C ASP A 141 -13.82 24.71 -15.47
N PRO A 142 -12.74 24.16 -16.03
CA PRO A 142 -11.78 23.39 -15.26
C PRO A 142 -10.82 24.33 -14.51
N PRO A 143 -10.44 24.02 -13.25
CA PRO A 143 -9.45 24.80 -12.52
C PRO A 143 -8.12 24.81 -13.26
N GLU A 144 -7.34 25.88 -13.10
CA GLU A 144 -6.00 26.02 -13.65
C GLU A 144 -5.14 24.78 -13.33
N TYR A 145 -4.49 24.24 -14.34
CA TYR A 145 -3.65 23.07 -14.14
C TYR A 145 -2.30 23.45 -13.53
N THR A 146 -2.11 23.09 -12.27
CA THR A 146 -0.80 23.12 -11.62
C THR A 146 -0.08 21.78 -11.81
N ARG A 147 1.18 21.84 -12.28
CA ARG A 147 2.04 20.68 -12.43
C ARG A 147 2.77 20.40 -11.12
N THR A 148 2.69 19.15 -10.64
CA THR A 148 3.51 18.67 -9.52
C THR A 148 4.97 18.55 -9.94
N ALA A 149 5.88 19.01 -9.09
CA ALA A 149 7.32 18.92 -9.23
C ALA A 149 7.79 17.46 -9.40
N PRO A 150 8.70 17.16 -10.34
CA PRO A 150 9.19 15.79 -10.49
C PRO A 150 9.94 15.27 -9.26
N SER A 151 10.55 16.11 -8.41
CA SER A 151 11.12 15.68 -7.13
C SER A 151 10.09 14.99 -6.23
N VAL A 152 8.91 15.60 -6.12
CA VAL A 152 7.77 15.09 -5.34
C VAL A 152 7.28 13.77 -5.94
N LEU A 153 7.13 13.68 -7.26
CA LEU A 153 6.72 12.43 -7.91
C LEU A 153 7.72 11.30 -7.67
N ARG A 154 9.03 11.59 -7.74
CA ARG A 154 10.08 10.60 -7.45
C ARG A 154 10.11 10.18 -5.99
N LYS A 155 9.91 11.11 -5.05
CA LYS A 155 9.77 10.79 -3.62
C LYS A 155 8.59 9.85 -3.40
N ILE A 156 7.43 10.16 -3.99
CA ILE A 156 6.24 9.30 -3.93
C ILE A 156 6.54 7.92 -4.53
N GLU A 157 7.17 7.84 -5.70
CA GLU A 157 7.56 6.56 -6.31
C GLU A 157 8.50 5.74 -5.41
N GLN A 158 9.45 6.38 -4.71
CA GLN A 158 10.33 5.73 -3.74
C GLN A 158 9.57 5.23 -2.51
N ASP A 159 8.70 6.05 -1.92
CA ASP A 159 7.85 5.66 -0.79
C ASP A 159 6.95 4.48 -1.16
N ILE A 160 6.40 4.44 -2.38
CA ILE A 160 5.59 3.33 -2.88
C ILE A 160 6.41 2.05 -2.99
N ARG A 161 7.60 2.11 -3.59
CA ARG A 161 8.49 0.94 -3.78
C ARG A 161 9.01 0.35 -2.48
N SER A 162 9.04 1.12 -1.39
CA SER A 162 9.36 0.59 -0.07
C SER A 162 8.33 -0.44 0.44
N GLY A 163 7.08 -0.36 -0.04
CA GLY A 163 5.98 -1.24 0.39
C GLY A 163 5.42 -0.93 1.78
N GLU A 164 5.97 0.05 2.51
CA GLU A 164 5.63 0.30 3.92
C GLU A 164 4.38 1.18 4.11
N LYS A 165 3.97 1.93 3.08
CA LYS A 165 2.96 2.99 3.20
C LYS A 165 1.82 2.79 2.19
N THR A 166 0.58 3.02 2.62
CA THR A 166 -0.55 3.07 1.69
C THR A 166 -0.53 4.36 0.86
N ALA A 167 -1.26 4.40 -0.26
CA ALA A 167 -1.42 5.62 -1.05
C ALA A 167 -1.95 6.82 -0.23
N MET A 168 -2.80 6.54 0.77
CA MET A 168 -3.32 7.57 1.67
C MET A 168 -2.25 8.07 2.64
N ASP A 169 -1.40 7.18 3.15
CA ASP A 169 -0.31 7.55 4.06
C ASP A 169 0.72 8.42 3.35
N VAL A 170 1.12 8.02 2.13
CA VAL A 170 2.03 8.81 1.27
C VAL A 170 1.42 10.17 0.94
N TYR A 171 0.12 10.23 0.63
CA TYR A 171 -0.55 11.51 0.38
C TYR A 171 -0.56 12.42 1.62
N ARG A 172 -0.93 11.89 2.79
CA ARG A 172 -0.96 12.64 4.06
C ARG A 172 0.42 13.18 4.39
N GLU A 173 1.46 12.35 4.34
CA GLU A 173 2.82 12.79 4.58
C GLU A 173 3.25 13.89 3.60
N SER A 174 2.89 13.75 2.32
CA SER A 174 3.22 14.76 1.31
C SER A 174 2.58 16.12 1.61
N ILE A 175 1.34 16.18 2.12
CA ILE A 175 0.66 17.45 2.43
C ILE A 175 1.00 17.99 3.83
N SER A 176 1.48 17.12 4.73
CA SER A 176 1.92 17.50 6.07
C SER A 176 3.32 18.15 6.09
N ASN A 177 3.97 18.32 4.94
CA ASN A 177 5.23 19.02 4.84
C ASN A 177 5.04 20.53 5.11
N GLY A 178 5.23 20.93 6.37
CA GLY A 178 5.09 22.32 6.83
C GLY A 178 6.08 23.31 6.20
N SER A 179 7.07 22.82 5.45
CA SER A 179 8.04 23.63 4.71
C SER A 179 7.44 24.27 3.44
N VAL A 180 6.29 23.79 2.98
CA VAL A 180 5.63 24.26 1.75
C VAL A 180 4.36 25.03 2.12
N SER A 181 4.35 26.33 1.85
CA SER A 181 3.20 27.21 2.14
C SER A 181 2.70 27.92 0.88
N GLY A 182 1.45 28.40 0.97
CA GLY A 182 0.82 29.25 -0.03
C GLY A 182 0.78 28.65 -1.44
N GLU A 183 1.22 29.46 -2.40
CA GLU A 183 1.15 29.23 -3.84
C GLU A 183 1.93 28.01 -4.35
N HIS A 184 2.87 27.49 -3.56
CA HIS A 184 3.71 26.34 -3.91
C HIS A 184 3.11 25.00 -3.48
N GLN A 185 2.02 24.98 -2.70
CA GLN A 185 1.40 23.73 -2.23
C GLN A 185 1.00 22.80 -3.38
N GLY A 186 0.44 23.34 -4.47
CA GLY A 186 0.04 22.53 -5.64
C GLY A 186 1.21 21.98 -6.47
N VAL A 187 2.42 22.52 -6.29
CA VAL A 187 3.64 22.14 -7.03
C VAL A 187 4.51 21.21 -6.21
N LEU A 188 4.79 21.58 -4.94
CA LEU A 188 5.74 20.89 -4.07
C LEU A 188 5.09 19.84 -3.15
N ASN A 189 3.77 19.66 -3.24
CA ASN A 189 3.06 18.53 -2.62
C ASN A 189 2.28 17.72 -3.67
N ALA A 190 1.86 16.52 -3.28
CA ALA A 190 0.90 15.73 -4.04
C ALA A 190 -0.42 16.51 -4.19
N ARG A 191 -0.96 16.58 -5.40
CA ARG A 191 -2.17 17.35 -5.69
C ARG A 191 -3.44 16.75 -5.09
N ASN A 192 -3.50 15.42 -5.05
CA ASN A 192 -4.61 14.67 -4.46
C ASN A 192 -4.21 13.19 -4.32
N VAL A 193 -4.99 12.45 -3.53
CA VAL A 193 -4.85 10.99 -3.36
C VAL A 193 -4.88 10.28 -4.72
N LYS A 194 -5.69 10.74 -5.69
CA LYS A 194 -5.80 10.10 -7.00
C LYS A 194 -4.49 10.13 -7.80
N GLN A 195 -3.68 11.18 -7.63
CA GLN A 195 -2.34 11.25 -8.21
C GLN A 195 -1.44 10.15 -7.65
N VAL A 196 -1.46 9.95 -6.33
CA VAL A 196 -0.69 8.90 -5.66
C VAL A 196 -1.18 7.53 -6.09
N GLU A 197 -2.49 7.27 -6.11
CA GLU A 197 -3.06 6.01 -6.60
C GLU A 197 -2.66 5.69 -8.04
N ASN A 198 -2.62 6.69 -8.92
CA ASN A 198 -2.21 6.49 -10.31
C ASN A 198 -0.71 6.17 -10.41
N LEU A 199 0.13 6.74 -9.54
CA LEU A 199 1.55 6.39 -9.44
C LEU A 199 1.73 4.98 -8.87
N VAL A 200 0.99 4.60 -7.84
CA VAL A 200 0.98 3.22 -7.30
C VAL A 200 0.64 2.23 -8.41
N ARG A 201 -0.42 2.49 -9.17
CA ARG A 201 -0.80 1.63 -10.30
C ARG A 201 0.33 1.52 -11.32
N LYS A 202 0.96 2.64 -11.69
CA LYS A 202 2.06 2.67 -12.66
C LYS A 202 3.27 1.86 -12.15
N VAL A 203 3.68 2.06 -10.90
CA VAL A 203 4.80 1.31 -10.29
C VAL A 203 4.51 -0.18 -10.26
N ASN A 204 3.31 -0.57 -9.80
CA ASN A 204 2.91 -1.98 -9.76
C ASN A 204 2.82 -2.58 -11.18
N GLU A 205 2.42 -1.81 -12.18
CA GLU A 205 2.43 -2.24 -13.59
C GLU A 205 3.85 -2.45 -14.14
N GLU A 206 4.84 -1.66 -13.71
CA GLU A 206 6.25 -1.81 -14.06
C GLU A 206 6.89 -3.03 -13.40
N GLU A 207 6.45 -3.40 -12.19
CA GLU A 207 6.97 -4.55 -11.42
C GLU A 207 6.30 -5.88 -11.77
N ARG A 208 5.18 -5.85 -12.49
CA ARG A 208 4.47 -7.05 -12.95
C ARG A 208 5.30 -7.83 -13.98
N LEU A 209 5.50 -9.14 -13.73
CA LEU A 209 6.13 -10.06 -14.69
C LEU A 209 5.35 -10.12 -16.01
N SER A 210 4.02 -10.10 -15.92
CA SER A 210 3.11 -10.03 -17.05
C SER A 210 1.80 -9.32 -16.68
N LYS A 211 0.97 -9.02 -17.69
CA LYS A 211 -0.38 -8.48 -17.47
C LYS A 211 -1.40 -9.53 -17.01
N ASP A 212 -1.05 -10.80 -17.03
CA ASP A 212 -1.91 -11.91 -16.65
C ASP A 212 -1.55 -12.35 -15.22
N ASP A 213 -2.45 -12.07 -14.28
CA ASP A 213 -2.24 -12.35 -12.86
C ASP A 213 -2.19 -13.88 -12.57
N ILE A 214 -2.89 -14.71 -13.35
CA ILE A 214 -2.84 -16.18 -13.19
C ILE A 214 -1.50 -16.71 -13.69
N TYR A 215 -1.04 -16.21 -14.85
CA TYR A 215 0.29 -16.56 -15.35
C TYR A 215 1.39 -16.16 -14.37
N ASN A 216 1.29 -14.97 -13.77
CA ASN A 216 2.23 -14.53 -12.73
C ASN A 216 2.23 -15.45 -11.51
N LEU A 217 1.06 -15.89 -11.03
CA LEU A 217 0.95 -16.85 -9.93
C LEU A 217 1.59 -18.20 -10.28
N LEU A 218 1.38 -18.70 -11.50
CA LEU A 218 2.00 -19.94 -11.96
C LEU A 218 3.52 -19.82 -12.10
N LEU A 219 4.03 -18.68 -12.56
CA LEU A 219 5.46 -18.40 -12.59
C LEU A 219 6.06 -18.34 -11.18
N LEU A 220 5.37 -17.69 -10.23
CA LEU A 220 5.79 -17.70 -8.82
C LEU A 220 5.85 -19.13 -8.29
N ALA A 221 4.84 -19.95 -8.58
CA ALA A 221 4.82 -21.35 -8.15
C ALA A 221 5.95 -22.17 -8.78
N TYR A 222 6.28 -21.89 -10.04
CA TYR A 222 7.36 -22.56 -10.75
C TYR A 222 8.75 -22.17 -10.23
N HIS A 223 8.95 -20.91 -9.84
CA HIS A 223 10.26 -20.39 -9.44
C HIS A 223 10.52 -20.41 -7.93
N MET A 224 9.48 -20.37 -7.10
CA MET A 224 9.58 -20.48 -5.64
C MET A 224 9.37 -21.93 -5.22
N ASP A 225 10.38 -22.76 -5.49
CA ASP A 225 10.32 -24.20 -5.21
C ASP A 225 9.95 -24.48 -3.75
N GLY A 226 8.98 -25.35 -3.56
CA GLY A 226 8.45 -25.72 -2.24
C GLY A 226 7.63 -24.65 -1.51
N PHE A 227 7.48 -23.42 -2.01
CA PHE A 227 6.69 -22.39 -1.34
C PHE A 227 5.20 -22.45 -1.71
N ILE A 228 4.90 -22.54 -3.01
CA ILE A 228 3.54 -22.72 -3.50
C ILE A 228 3.35 -24.19 -3.86
N HIS A 229 2.57 -24.89 -3.05
CA HIS A 229 2.38 -26.34 -3.20
C HIS A 229 1.28 -26.69 -4.19
N GLU A 230 0.26 -25.84 -4.30
CA GLU A 230 -0.85 -26.07 -5.21
C GLU A 230 -1.42 -24.76 -5.73
N VAL A 231 -1.77 -24.73 -7.01
CA VAL A 231 -2.59 -23.70 -7.64
C VAL A 231 -3.73 -24.39 -8.36
N THR A 232 -4.97 -24.18 -7.90
CA THR A 232 -6.17 -24.60 -8.59
C THR A 232 -6.77 -23.38 -9.27
N VAL A 233 -6.81 -23.36 -10.60
CA VAL A 233 -7.40 -22.25 -11.37
C VAL A 233 -8.91 -22.42 -11.56
N PHE A 234 -9.36 -23.66 -11.74
CA PHE A 234 -10.76 -24.02 -11.99
C PHE A 234 -11.14 -25.26 -11.15
N PRO A 235 -12.35 -25.35 -10.56
CA PRO A 235 -13.52 -24.47 -10.74
C PRO A 235 -13.47 -23.17 -9.94
N ASP A 236 -12.68 -23.11 -8.88
CA ASP A 236 -12.54 -21.93 -8.04
C ASP A 236 -11.05 -21.65 -7.83
N LEU A 237 -10.63 -20.41 -8.05
CA LEU A 237 -9.22 -20.03 -7.89
C LEU A 237 -8.83 -20.18 -6.41
N SER A 238 -7.81 -21.00 -6.15
CA SER A 238 -7.20 -21.18 -4.83
C SER A 238 -5.73 -21.56 -4.94
N SER A 239 -4.98 -21.28 -3.88
CA SER A 239 -3.58 -21.66 -3.76
C SER A 239 -3.24 -22.07 -2.32
N ILE A 240 -2.43 -23.11 -2.20
CA ILE A 240 -1.89 -23.60 -0.95
C ILE A 240 -0.42 -23.20 -0.87
N ILE A 241 -0.07 -22.49 0.19
CA ILE A 241 1.26 -21.92 0.39
C ILE A 241 1.77 -22.36 1.75
N ALA A 242 3.00 -22.86 1.82
CA ALA A 242 3.67 -23.18 3.07
C ALA A 242 5.18 -23.07 2.87
N LEU A 243 5.91 -22.82 3.96
CA LEU A 243 7.38 -22.85 3.91
C LEU A 243 7.87 -24.27 4.21
N PRO A 244 8.74 -24.87 3.38
CA PRO A 244 9.30 -26.19 3.65
C PRO A 244 9.97 -26.30 5.02
N GLU A 245 10.61 -25.23 5.47
CA GLU A 245 11.27 -25.13 6.78
C GLU A 245 10.24 -25.22 7.91
N MET A 246 9.09 -24.55 7.77
CA MET A 246 8.01 -24.61 8.76
C MET A 246 7.37 -26.00 8.79
N ILE A 247 7.23 -26.65 7.63
CA ILE A 247 6.76 -28.05 7.57
C ILE A 247 7.72 -28.97 8.33
N SER A 248 9.03 -28.80 8.14
CA SER A 248 10.06 -29.56 8.84
C SER A 248 10.01 -29.33 10.36
N ILE A 249 9.93 -28.08 10.80
CA ILE A 249 9.86 -27.71 12.22
C ILE A 249 8.65 -28.37 12.89
N VAL A 250 7.46 -28.27 12.27
CA VAL A 250 6.25 -28.87 12.84
C VAL A 250 6.37 -30.39 12.92
N ASN A 251 6.91 -31.06 11.91
CA ASN A 251 7.12 -32.52 11.97
C ASN A 251 8.07 -32.97 13.09
N GLN A 252 9.07 -32.15 13.44
CA GLN A 252 9.95 -32.40 14.58
C GLN A 252 9.22 -32.15 15.91
N LEU A 253 8.44 -31.08 16.00
CA LEU A 253 7.66 -30.74 17.20
C LEU A 253 6.60 -31.80 17.54
N LEU A 254 6.03 -32.44 16.52
CA LEU A 254 5.08 -33.54 16.72
C LEU A 254 5.71 -34.79 17.40
N ASP A 255 7.05 -34.88 17.46
CA ASP A 255 7.75 -35.95 18.20
C ASP A 255 8.17 -35.54 19.62
N VAL A 256 8.03 -34.26 19.99
CA VAL A 256 8.53 -33.76 21.26
C VAL A 256 7.51 -34.07 22.36
N ASN A 257 7.91 -34.89 23.33
CA ASN A 257 7.23 -34.99 24.61
C ASN A 257 7.74 -33.87 25.52
N THR A 258 6.86 -32.99 25.97
CA THR A 258 7.21 -31.96 26.97
C THR A 258 6.99 -32.50 28.37
N GLU A 259 7.84 -32.09 29.33
CA GLU A 259 7.72 -32.52 30.73
C GLU A 259 6.39 -32.08 31.39
N ASP A 260 5.76 -31.03 30.85
CA ASP A 260 4.52 -30.44 31.34
C ASP A 260 3.24 -30.98 30.64
N ASP A 261 3.35 -32.01 29.80
CA ASP A 261 2.22 -32.58 29.02
C ASP A 261 1.41 -31.53 28.21
N VAL A 262 2.03 -30.41 27.82
CA VAL A 262 1.33 -29.36 27.06
C VAL A 262 1.02 -29.89 25.66
N PRO A 263 -0.25 -29.98 25.26
CA PRO A 263 -0.60 -30.55 23.98
C PRO A 263 -0.15 -29.64 22.85
N PHE A 264 0.39 -30.24 21.80
CA PHE A 264 0.53 -29.56 20.51
C PHE A 264 -0.87 -29.33 19.93
N VAL A 265 -1.18 -28.13 19.45
CA VAL A 265 -2.52 -27.77 18.95
C VAL A 265 -2.40 -26.97 17.65
N PHE A 266 -3.22 -27.34 16.66
CA PHE A 266 -3.43 -26.53 15.46
C PHE A 266 -4.64 -25.61 15.64
N PHE A 267 -4.55 -24.41 15.06
CA PHE A 267 -5.66 -23.49 14.90
C PHE A 267 -5.85 -23.21 13.41
N TYR A 268 -7.10 -23.27 12.95
CA TYR A 268 -7.46 -23.00 11.57
C TYR A 268 -8.77 -22.25 11.50
N ASP A 269 -8.78 -21.13 10.78
CA ASP A 269 -9.96 -20.27 10.64
C ASP A 269 -9.87 -19.47 9.33
N THR A 270 -11.00 -19.03 8.79
CA THR A 270 -11.03 -18.14 7.63
C THR A 270 -11.02 -16.68 8.09
N THR A 271 -9.81 -16.19 8.39
CA THR A 271 -9.60 -14.95 9.13
C THR A 271 -9.65 -13.67 8.28
N PHE A 272 -8.99 -13.65 7.12
CA PHE A 272 -8.79 -12.39 6.38
C PHE A 272 -9.55 -12.38 5.06
N LYS A 273 -10.19 -11.24 4.74
CA LYS A 273 -10.73 -10.95 3.41
C LYS A 273 -9.80 -9.96 2.71
N CYS A 274 -9.03 -10.46 1.75
CA CYS A 274 -8.07 -9.71 0.95
C CYS A 274 -8.66 -9.49 -0.46
N GLY A 275 -9.45 -8.41 -0.60
CA GLY A 275 -10.19 -8.14 -1.83
C GLY A 275 -11.23 -9.22 -2.12
N ASP A 276 -11.06 -9.91 -3.23
CA ASP A 276 -11.94 -10.99 -3.70
C ASP A 276 -11.55 -12.38 -3.14
N PHE A 277 -10.48 -12.46 -2.36
CA PHE A 277 -9.98 -13.69 -1.78
C PHE A 277 -10.11 -13.71 -0.26
N PHE A 278 -10.22 -14.91 0.27
CA PHE A 278 -10.07 -15.22 1.68
C PHE A 278 -8.70 -15.83 1.92
N VAL A 279 -8.12 -15.54 3.08
CA VAL A 279 -6.91 -16.19 3.56
C VAL A 279 -7.26 -16.93 4.86
N SER A 280 -7.09 -18.25 4.83
CA SER A 280 -7.29 -19.14 5.97
C SER A 280 -5.93 -19.68 6.42
N PRO A 281 -5.32 -19.12 7.48
CA PRO A 281 -4.05 -19.60 7.99
C PRO A 281 -4.25 -20.86 8.85
N LEU A 282 -3.37 -21.86 8.67
CA LEU A 282 -3.10 -22.90 9.64
C LEU A 282 -1.93 -22.43 10.50
N VAL A 283 -2.20 -22.26 11.79
CA VAL A 283 -1.20 -21.84 12.78
C VAL A 283 -1.12 -22.88 13.89
N PHE A 284 -0.02 -22.88 14.63
CA PHE A 284 0.16 -23.74 15.79
C PHE A 284 0.75 -22.96 16.96
N ARG A 285 0.59 -23.50 18.16
CA ARG A 285 1.28 -22.99 19.35
C ARG A 285 2.63 -23.68 19.47
N ASN A 286 3.72 -22.93 19.41
CA ASN A 286 5.05 -23.53 19.53
C ASN A 286 5.36 -23.87 20.99
N ILE A 287 5.39 -25.17 21.30
CA ILE A 287 5.53 -25.70 22.66
C ILE A 287 6.96 -25.66 23.22
N ILE A 288 7.98 -25.36 22.41
CA ILE A 288 9.37 -25.28 22.88
C ILE A 288 9.66 -23.97 23.64
N PHE A 289 8.93 -22.90 23.32
CA PHE A 289 9.15 -21.60 23.97
C PHE A 289 8.28 -21.45 25.21
N GLU A 290 8.82 -20.79 26.24
CA GLU A 290 8.10 -20.49 27.50
C GLU A 290 6.81 -19.67 27.25
N ASP A 291 6.90 -18.63 26.43
CA ASP A 291 5.75 -17.78 26.05
C ASP A 291 4.78 -18.46 25.07
N ARG A 292 5.17 -19.62 24.52
CA ARG A 292 4.37 -20.44 23.60
C ARG A 292 3.72 -19.64 22.46
N PRO A 293 4.51 -18.96 21.60
CA PRO A 293 3.98 -18.08 20.58
C PRO A 293 3.16 -18.85 19.52
N ILE A 294 2.18 -18.17 18.93
CA ILE A 294 1.42 -18.68 17.78
C ILE A 294 2.20 -18.42 16.50
N MET A 295 2.48 -19.47 15.73
CA MET A 295 3.28 -19.40 14.51
C MET A 295 2.50 -19.94 13.31
N PRO A 296 2.57 -19.28 12.14
CA PRO A 296 1.94 -19.79 10.92
C PRO A 296 2.73 -20.94 10.30
N VAL A 297 2.02 -21.90 9.72
CA VAL A 297 2.62 -23.07 9.03
C VAL A 297 2.29 -23.04 7.55
N ALA A 298 1.01 -22.91 7.25
CA ALA A 298 0.48 -23.00 5.90
C ALA A 298 -0.70 -22.05 5.75
N PHE A 299 -0.96 -21.62 4.53
CA PHE A 299 -2.04 -20.71 4.18
C PHE A 299 -2.83 -21.29 3.02
N LEU A 300 -4.15 -21.20 3.13
CA LEU A 300 -5.06 -21.38 2.01
C LEU A 300 -5.53 -20.00 1.56
N ILE A 301 -5.19 -19.61 0.32
CA ILE A 301 -5.75 -18.44 -0.34
C ILE A 301 -6.83 -18.90 -1.29
N HIS A 302 -8.07 -18.43 -1.15
CA HIS A 302 -9.20 -18.96 -1.93
C HIS A 302 -10.29 -17.94 -2.19
N SER A 303 -10.93 -18.04 -3.35
CA SER A 303 -12.01 -17.13 -3.75
C SER A 303 -13.38 -17.47 -3.15
N ARG A 304 -13.54 -18.66 -2.57
CA ARG A 304 -14.82 -19.20 -2.05
C ARG A 304 -14.59 -20.13 -0.85
N LYS A 305 -15.33 -19.90 0.23
CA LYS A 305 -15.39 -20.74 1.46
C LYS A 305 -16.17 -22.05 1.25
N LYS A 306 -15.78 -22.86 0.27
CA LYS A 306 -16.44 -24.17 0.03
C LYS A 306 -15.76 -25.25 0.86
N GLU A 307 -16.55 -26.16 1.42
CA GLU A 307 -16.05 -27.35 2.13
C GLU A 307 -15.00 -28.11 1.30
N LYS A 308 -15.24 -28.28 -0.01
CA LYS A 308 -14.29 -28.95 -0.92
C LYS A 308 -12.91 -28.27 -0.97
N THR A 309 -12.86 -26.95 -0.91
CA THR A 309 -11.61 -26.18 -0.92
C THR A 309 -10.83 -26.43 0.38
N HIS A 310 -11.50 -26.43 1.52
CA HIS A 310 -10.89 -26.76 2.80
C HIS A 310 -10.48 -28.23 2.89
N ALA A 311 -11.28 -29.15 2.35
CA ALA A 311 -10.94 -30.57 2.30
C ALA A 311 -9.64 -30.79 1.51
N ARG A 312 -9.47 -30.09 0.38
CA ARG A 312 -8.24 -30.15 -0.41
C ARG A 312 -7.03 -29.59 0.35
N PHE A 313 -7.22 -28.52 1.10
CA PHE A 313 -6.18 -28.02 2.01
C PHE A 313 -5.79 -29.05 3.07
N PHE A 314 -6.75 -29.71 3.70
CA PHE A 314 -6.44 -30.73 4.71
C PHE A 314 -5.87 -32.03 4.13
N GLU A 315 -6.12 -32.36 2.86
CA GLU A 315 -5.38 -33.40 2.15
C GLU A 315 -3.88 -33.06 2.06
N PHE A 316 -3.54 -31.81 1.76
CA PHE A 316 -2.16 -31.32 1.79
C PHE A 316 -1.56 -31.33 3.21
N VAL A 317 -2.32 -30.92 4.23
CA VAL A 317 -1.87 -30.99 5.63
C VAL A 317 -1.58 -32.44 6.02
N ALA A 318 -2.45 -33.38 5.64
CA ALA A 318 -2.28 -34.79 5.97
C ALA A 318 -1.04 -35.40 5.32
N SER A 319 -0.74 -35.02 4.07
CA SER A 319 0.48 -35.47 3.38
C SER A 319 1.74 -34.82 3.94
N SER A 320 1.66 -33.56 4.39
CA SER A 320 2.79 -32.81 4.92
C SER A 320 3.13 -33.19 6.38
N PHE A 321 2.15 -33.64 7.15
CA PHE A 321 2.29 -33.96 8.58
C PHE A 321 1.72 -35.35 8.91
N PRO A 322 2.36 -36.44 8.45
CA PRO A 322 1.83 -37.80 8.57
C PRO A 322 1.68 -38.29 10.02
N LYS A 323 2.29 -37.60 10.99
CA LYS A 323 2.28 -37.96 12.42
C LYS A 323 1.06 -37.46 13.18
N ILE A 324 0.29 -36.52 12.63
CA ILE A 324 -0.91 -35.94 13.28
C ILE A 324 -1.89 -37.04 13.70
N ASN A 325 -2.20 -37.99 12.82
CA ASN A 325 -3.15 -39.06 13.10
C ASN A 325 -2.68 -40.04 14.19
N LYS A 326 -1.36 -40.16 14.40
CA LYS A 326 -0.79 -41.05 15.42
C LYS A 326 -0.79 -40.44 16.81
N THR A 327 -0.73 -39.11 16.88
CA THR A 327 -0.58 -38.33 18.12
C THR A 327 -1.90 -37.70 18.59
N SER A 328 -2.98 -37.84 17.81
CA SER A 328 -4.32 -37.29 18.12
C SER A 328 -4.27 -35.79 18.43
N VAL A 329 -3.61 -35.03 17.54
CA VAL A 329 -3.46 -33.58 17.72
C VAL A 329 -4.81 -32.88 17.55
N PRO A 330 -5.27 -32.08 18.52
CA PRO A 330 -6.50 -31.33 18.39
C PRO A 330 -6.38 -30.18 17.38
N PHE A 331 -7.49 -29.91 16.68
CA PHE A 331 -7.68 -28.74 15.82
C PHE A 331 -8.70 -27.80 16.45
N VAL A 332 -8.37 -26.53 16.55
CA VAL A 332 -9.26 -25.47 17.03
C VAL A 332 -9.73 -24.64 15.84
N THR A 333 -11.04 -24.60 15.60
CA THR A 333 -11.65 -23.88 14.47
C THR A 333 -12.91 -23.13 14.89
N ASP A 334 -13.47 -22.33 13.99
CA ASP A 334 -14.87 -21.92 14.08
C ASP A 334 -15.81 -23.12 13.76
N ARG A 335 -17.06 -23.09 14.22
CA ARG A 335 -18.04 -24.18 14.03
C ARG A 335 -18.59 -24.24 12.59
N GLU A 336 -17.90 -23.70 11.60
CA GLU A 336 -18.37 -23.80 10.23
C GLU A 336 -18.38 -25.27 9.80
N ILE A 337 -19.57 -25.79 9.50
CA ILE A 337 -19.81 -27.22 9.24
C ILE A 337 -18.86 -27.75 8.15
N GLY A 338 -18.62 -26.96 7.11
CA GLY A 338 -17.70 -27.32 6.04
C GLY A 338 -16.25 -27.49 6.50
N LEU A 339 -15.78 -26.65 7.43
CA LEU A 339 -14.43 -26.78 7.98
C LEU A 339 -14.32 -28.02 8.87
N VAL A 340 -15.30 -28.20 9.77
CA VAL A 340 -15.34 -29.36 10.67
C VAL A 340 -15.38 -30.67 9.89
N ASN A 341 -16.22 -30.75 8.85
CA ASN A 341 -16.30 -31.92 7.97
C ASN A 341 -14.99 -32.18 7.24
N ALA A 342 -14.35 -31.12 6.71
CA ALA A 342 -13.08 -31.23 6.01
C ALA A 342 -11.95 -31.76 6.91
N ILE A 343 -11.89 -31.30 8.17
CA ILE A 343 -10.92 -31.80 9.16
C ILE A 343 -11.22 -33.27 9.48
N ARG A 344 -12.44 -33.60 9.90
CA ARG A 344 -12.83 -34.97 10.32
C ARG A 344 -12.65 -36.00 9.21
N LYS A 345 -12.86 -35.61 7.95
CA LYS A 345 -12.62 -36.47 6.79
C LYS A 345 -11.15 -36.89 6.67
N ASN A 346 -10.22 -35.97 6.93
CA ASN A 346 -8.77 -36.20 6.77
C ASN A 346 -8.10 -36.68 8.07
N PHE A 347 -8.66 -36.32 9.22
CA PHE A 347 -8.15 -36.58 10.56
C PHE A 347 -9.25 -37.12 11.48
N PRO A 348 -9.77 -38.34 11.23
CA PRO A 348 -10.90 -38.89 11.97
C PRO A 348 -10.61 -39.19 13.45
N SER A 349 -9.33 -39.34 13.82
CA SER A 349 -8.87 -39.60 15.18
C SER A 349 -8.52 -38.33 15.97
N CYS A 350 -8.64 -37.16 15.35
CA CYS A 350 -8.27 -35.89 15.98
C CYS A 350 -9.51 -35.17 16.51
N ASP A 351 -9.38 -34.56 17.68
CA ASP A 351 -10.43 -33.74 18.25
C ASP A 351 -10.56 -32.42 17.49
N VAL A 352 -11.81 -32.00 17.25
CA VAL A 352 -12.13 -30.70 16.65
C VAL A 352 -12.78 -29.84 17.73
N LEU A 353 -11.98 -28.92 18.28
CA LEU A 353 -12.31 -28.04 19.38
C LEU A 353 -12.74 -26.65 18.88
N MET A 354 -13.34 -25.88 19.79
CA MET A 354 -13.91 -24.58 19.48
C MET A 354 -12.98 -23.42 19.82
N CYS A 355 -12.88 -22.47 18.90
CA CYS A 355 -12.22 -21.20 19.16
C CYS A 355 -13.02 -20.36 20.17
N TRP A 356 -12.36 -19.94 21.25
CA TRP A 356 -12.97 -19.14 22.32
C TRP A 356 -13.54 -17.81 21.82
N ASN A 357 -12.89 -17.17 20.84
CA ASN A 357 -13.37 -15.90 20.27
C ASN A 357 -14.75 -16.08 19.62
N HIS A 358 -14.98 -17.21 18.96
CA HIS A 358 -16.26 -17.55 18.37
C HIS A 358 -17.31 -17.86 19.44
N LEU A 359 -16.97 -18.64 20.46
CA LEU A 359 -17.85 -18.89 21.62
C LEU A 359 -18.33 -17.58 22.27
N ILE A 360 -17.40 -16.65 22.53
CA ILE A 360 -17.72 -15.35 23.14
C ILE A 360 -18.60 -14.50 22.21
N LYS A 361 -18.32 -14.51 20.90
CA LYS A 361 -19.11 -13.76 19.91
C LYS A 361 -20.53 -14.31 19.80
N ASP A 362 -20.69 -15.62 19.76
CA ASP A 362 -21.98 -16.29 19.70
C ASP A 362 -22.79 -16.06 20.97
N LEU A 363 -22.15 -16.11 22.14
CA LEU A 363 -22.79 -15.76 23.41
C LEU A 363 -23.28 -14.31 23.40
N LYS A 364 -22.45 -13.35 23.00
CA LYS A 364 -22.85 -11.93 22.90
C LYS A 364 -24.04 -11.73 21.96
N PHE A 365 -24.01 -12.36 20.79
CA PHE A 365 -25.10 -12.28 19.83
C PHE A 365 -26.40 -12.84 20.43
N ASN A 366 -26.35 -14.02 21.07
CA ASN A 366 -27.53 -14.63 21.68
C ASN A 366 -28.07 -13.80 22.86
N LEU A 367 -27.20 -13.23 23.69
CA LEU A 367 -27.61 -12.33 24.77
C LEU A 367 -28.33 -11.08 24.24
N GLN A 368 -27.84 -10.49 23.16
CA GLN A 368 -28.51 -9.36 22.50
C GLN A 368 -29.90 -9.76 21.97
N GLN A 369 -30.02 -10.93 21.35
CA GLN A 369 -31.31 -11.46 20.88
C GLN A 369 -32.30 -11.73 22.04
N MET A 370 -31.79 -11.99 23.24
CA MET A 370 -32.57 -12.13 24.48
C MET A 370 -32.89 -10.80 25.16
N GLY A 371 -32.44 -9.67 24.61
CA GLY A 371 -32.68 -8.32 25.16
C GLY A 371 -31.75 -7.94 26.31
N ALA A 372 -30.61 -8.62 26.49
CA ALA A 372 -29.64 -8.25 27.52
C ALA A 372 -28.99 -6.89 27.21
N ASP A 373 -28.87 -6.05 28.24
CA ASP A 373 -28.11 -4.80 28.15
C ASP A 373 -26.58 -5.04 28.12
N GLN A 374 -25.82 -3.96 27.96
CA GLN A 374 -24.36 -4.01 27.88
C GLN A 374 -23.69 -4.49 29.18
N SER A 375 -24.26 -4.16 30.34
CA SER A 375 -23.72 -4.53 31.66
C SER A 375 -23.87 -6.03 31.88
N ASN A 376 -25.07 -6.55 31.66
CA ASN A 376 -25.38 -7.97 31.70
C ASN A 376 -24.54 -8.74 30.69
N THR A 377 -24.41 -8.24 29.46
CA THR A 377 -23.57 -8.87 28.43
C THR A 377 -22.11 -8.97 28.89
N ALA A 378 -21.56 -7.91 29.49
CA ALA A 378 -20.20 -7.92 30.01
C ALA A 378 -20.03 -8.94 31.15
N LEU A 379 -21.02 -9.04 32.06
CA LEU A 379 -21.03 -9.99 33.17
C LEU A 379 -20.99 -11.44 32.68
N TYR A 380 -21.91 -11.84 31.79
CA TYR A 380 -21.95 -13.21 31.25
C TYR A 380 -20.67 -13.56 30.47
N VAL A 381 -20.10 -12.61 29.73
CA VAL A 381 -18.83 -12.81 29.03
C VAL A 381 -17.66 -12.96 30.00
N SER A 382 -17.64 -12.23 31.12
CA SER A 382 -16.65 -12.43 32.18
C SER A 382 -16.76 -13.85 32.75
N HIS A 383 -17.96 -14.24 33.15
CA HIS A 383 -18.22 -15.57 33.71
C HIS A 383 -17.78 -16.69 32.73
N LEU A 384 -18.05 -16.55 31.44
CA LEU A 384 -17.56 -17.50 30.43
C LEU A 384 -16.03 -17.53 30.34
N LYS A 385 -15.36 -16.36 30.40
CA LYS A 385 -13.89 -16.33 30.38
C LYS A 385 -13.30 -17.00 31.62
N ASP A 386 -13.92 -16.82 32.78
CA ASP A 386 -13.47 -17.43 34.02
C ASP A 386 -13.61 -18.96 33.94
N LEU A 387 -14.72 -19.45 33.38
CA LEU A 387 -14.88 -20.88 33.04
C LEU A 387 -13.76 -21.38 32.12
N LEU A 388 -13.56 -20.73 30.98
CA LEU A 388 -12.57 -21.17 29.99
C LEU A 388 -11.12 -21.13 30.50
N ARG A 389 -10.84 -20.37 31.57
CA ARG A 389 -9.52 -20.24 32.20
C ARG A 389 -9.34 -21.14 33.43
N SER A 390 -10.31 -21.99 33.75
CA SER A 390 -10.17 -22.94 34.87
C SER A 390 -8.94 -23.83 34.63
N ASP A 391 -8.14 -24.06 35.68
CA ASP A 391 -6.88 -24.81 35.57
C ASP A 391 -7.13 -26.33 35.50
N SER A 392 -8.35 -26.77 35.82
CA SER A 392 -8.76 -28.17 35.73
C SER A 392 -10.24 -28.34 35.37
N GLU A 393 -10.59 -29.53 34.89
CA GLU A 393 -12.00 -29.89 34.64
C GLU A 393 -12.84 -29.87 35.94
N ALA A 394 -12.26 -30.29 37.07
CA ALA A 394 -12.95 -30.27 38.36
C ALA A 394 -13.29 -28.84 38.81
N GLU A 395 -12.35 -27.91 38.64
CA GLU A 395 -12.57 -26.49 38.90
C GLU A 395 -13.61 -25.91 37.94
N TYR A 396 -13.50 -26.23 36.64
CA TYR A 396 -14.46 -25.83 35.63
C TYR A 396 -15.89 -26.24 36.01
N MET A 397 -16.09 -27.50 36.41
CA MET A 397 -17.40 -28.01 36.79
C MET A 397 -17.95 -27.34 38.05
N THR A 398 -17.10 -27.13 39.05
CA THR A 398 -17.48 -26.43 40.30
C THR A 398 -17.90 -25.00 40.00
N LEU A 399 -17.08 -24.25 39.26
CA LEU A 399 -17.37 -22.88 38.87
C LEU A 399 -18.62 -22.79 37.99
N LYS A 400 -18.81 -23.74 37.07
CA LYS A 400 -20.00 -23.83 36.21
C LYS A 400 -21.27 -23.98 37.04
N ASP A 401 -21.28 -24.87 38.02
CA ASP A 401 -22.44 -25.10 38.88
C ASP A 401 -22.79 -23.85 39.72
N GLU A 402 -21.78 -23.09 40.16
CA GLU A 402 -21.98 -21.82 40.84
C GLU A 402 -22.54 -20.73 39.93
N LEU A 403 -22.00 -20.61 38.71
CA LEU A 403 -22.38 -19.58 37.75
C LEU A 403 -23.77 -19.82 37.17
N ILE A 404 -24.12 -21.08 36.86
CA ILE A 404 -25.45 -21.45 36.35
C ILE A 404 -26.56 -21.05 37.34
N ARG A 405 -26.32 -21.11 38.66
CA ARG A 405 -27.28 -20.64 39.67
C ARG A 405 -27.51 -19.13 39.64
N LYS A 406 -26.52 -18.35 39.16
CA LYS A 406 -26.58 -16.90 39.04
C LYS A 406 -27.13 -16.44 37.69
N TRP A 407 -27.11 -17.31 36.69
CA TRP A 407 -27.55 -16.99 35.34
C TRP A 407 -29.07 -17.09 35.18
N SER A 408 -29.61 -16.29 34.26
CA SER A 408 -31.04 -16.39 33.90
C SER A 408 -31.33 -17.72 33.18
N LYS A 409 -32.55 -18.25 33.36
CA LYS A 409 -32.97 -19.52 32.72
C LYS A 409 -32.72 -19.58 31.21
N PRO A 410 -33.01 -18.52 30.41
CA PRO A 410 -32.74 -18.55 28.97
C PRO A 410 -31.25 -18.72 28.63
N VAL A 411 -30.37 -18.10 29.41
CA VAL A 411 -28.92 -18.19 29.21
C VAL A 411 -28.40 -19.58 29.56
N VAL A 412 -28.88 -20.17 30.66
CA VAL A 412 -28.53 -21.55 31.04
C VAL A 412 -28.94 -22.53 29.93
N VAL A 413 -30.18 -22.44 29.45
CA VAL A 413 -30.68 -23.31 28.36
C VAL A 413 -29.85 -23.16 27.08
N TYR A 414 -29.40 -21.94 26.76
CA TYR A 414 -28.52 -21.72 25.62
C TYR A 414 -27.14 -22.34 25.83
N PHE A 415 -26.52 -22.11 26.99
CA PHE A 415 -25.18 -22.61 27.30
C PHE A 415 -25.14 -24.15 27.33
N GLU A 416 -26.17 -24.82 27.85
CA GLU A 416 -26.25 -26.28 27.87
C GLU A 416 -26.35 -26.92 26.47
N ARG A 417 -26.68 -26.16 25.43
CA ARG A 417 -26.66 -26.63 24.02
C ARG A 417 -25.26 -26.70 23.44
N TRP A 418 -24.23 -26.20 24.14
CA TRP A 418 -22.85 -26.22 23.66
C TRP A 418 -22.18 -27.60 23.75
N LYS A 419 -22.89 -28.62 24.26
CA LYS A 419 -22.47 -30.03 24.29
C LYS A 419 -21.90 -30.52 22.95
#